data_AF-A0A1H8MRQ7-F1
#
_entry.id   AF-A0A1H8MRQ7-F1
#
_cell.length_a   1.000
_cell.length_b   1.000
_cell.length_c   1.000
_cell.angle_alpha   90.00
_cell.angle_beta   90.00
_cell.angle_gamma   90.00
#
_symmetry.space_group_name_H-M   'P 1'
#
loop_
_entity.id
_entity.type
_entity.pdbx_description
1 polymer ?
#
loop_
_entity_poly.entity_id
_entity_poly.type
_entity_poly.pdbx_seq_one_letter_code
_entity_poly.pdbx_strand_id
1 'polypeptide(L)'
;MRTIFRIARVELSTLFYSPIAWFLLILFFVQVAMAYVGKVESYVTQQELGRPLQNLTFSFFANPQSRGIFIADVLSNLYLYIPLITMGLISREVSSGTIKLLYSSPLKLSHIVLGKYLAMLVFNLCMIGALVIVAVFASFQIEALDWGIVVAGLFGIFLLLSAYAAIGLFMSCLSSYQVVAAIATFAVFALLKFVGTLWQDYDFLRDLTDYLSISGRTETMIMGLLNTRDMGYYVLITVLFLSFAWFKLQGERKKVGWVVSLGKYVVAVVVVLGTGYVTSTPGYIGYWDTTRTNMNTLSVNTQQTLKAIGKEPLEVTSYINLLDGTYWYGSPGSRTGDKKRWERYLRFKPNIKLNYVYYYDSTFNDYVYKANKGLTLDGIAEKYSKSYKIGLDRFKKPAEIRKEINLYPEKNRLVMLLNFKGKKTFLRTFDDMQFWPSETEVTAALRRLTVPLPVIAFLQGEEERRIDRMGDRHYKLATSEINVRAALINQGFDVVGLSLQKDEEIPKSLAALVIADPRANFAPEVLAKINRYIDEGGNLLLAGEPGKQSVLNPILGKLGVQLTNGIVVQGDTDYAPDEVKSLVTSLGTEFGRSVTRLLRLAKPISTRNVA
;
A
#
# COMPACT_ATOMS: atom_id res chain seq x y z
N MET A 1 -19.61 -39.62 4.01
CA MET A 1 -18.51 -39.04 4.81
C MET A 1 -17.56 -40.08 5.41
N ARG A 2 -18.02 -41.13 6.11
CA ARG A 2 -17.13 -42.15 6.75
C ARG A 2 -16.03 -42.71 5.82
N THR A 3 -16.33 -42.97 4.55
CA THR A 3 -15.36 -43.49 3.57
C THR A 3 -14.26 -42.49 3.21
N ILE A 4 -14.60 -41.20 3.07
CA ILE A 4 -13.63 -40.13 2.77
C ILE A 4 -12.60 -40.03 3.89
N PHE A 5 -13.06 -40.00 5.15
CA PHE A 5 -12.18 -39.96 6.32
C PHE A 5 -11.31 -41.22 6.45
N ARG A 6 -11.82 -42.41 6.09
CA ARG A 6 -11.00 -43.63 6.06
C ARG A 6 -9.88 -43.53 5.02
N ILE A 7 -10.19 -43.07 3.81
CA ILE A 7 -9.18 -42.86 2.76
C ILE A 7 -8.15 -41.84 3.23
N ALA A 8 -8.60 -40.70 3.77
CA ALA A 8 -7.71 -39.66 4.29
C ALA A 8 -6.79 -40.19 5.39
N ARG A 9 -7.32 -40.99 6.33
CA ARG A 9 -6.54 -41.61 7.40
C ARG A 9 -5.48 -42.56 6.84
N VAL A 10 -5.84 -43.42 5.89
CA VAL A 10 -4.89 -44.35 5.27
C VAL A 10 -3.79 -43.59 4.54
N GLU A 11 -4.15 -42.59 3.72
CA GLU A 11 -3.18 -41.76 3.00
C GLU A 11 -2.23 -41.02 3.96
N LEU A 12 -2.78 -40.42 5.02
CA LEU A 12 -1.99 -39.74 6.06
C LEU A 12 -1.03 -40.70 6.75
N SER A 13 -1.50 -41.90 7.11
CA SER A 13 -0.65 -42.96 7.64
C SER A 13 0.46 -43.32 6.67
N THR A 14 0.17 -43.54 5.39
CA THR A 14 1.18 -43.84 4.37
C THR A 14 2.23 -42.73 4.23
N LEU A 15 1.84 -41.46 4.37
CA LEU A 15 2.77 -40.34 4.38
C LEU A 15 3.69 -40.37 5.60
N PHE A 16 3.15 -40.54 6.81
CA PHE A 16 3.97 -40.56 8.04
C PHE A 16 4.75 -41.87 8.27
N TYR A 17 4.38 -42.97 7.60
CA TYR A 17 5.21 -44.16 7.51
C TYR A 17 6.36 -43.99 6.51
N SER A 18 6.30 -42.99 5.64
CA SER A 18 7.41 -42.62 4.75
C SER A 18 8.36 -41.64 5.44
N PRO A 19 9.69 -41.84 5.35
CA PRO A 19 10.68 -40.89 5.89
C PRO A 19 10.56 -39.48 5.30
N ILE A 20 10.03 -39.37 4.08
CA ILE A 20 9.96 -38.11 3.32
C ILE A 20 9.09 -37.07 4.03
N ALA A 21 7.94 -37.48 4.59
CA ALA A 21 7.04 -36.56 5.27
C ALA A 21 7.68 -35.95 6.53
N TRP A 22 8.37 -36.79 7.33
CA TRP A 22 9.12 -36.35 8.51
C TRP A 22 10.28 -35.44 8.13
N PHE A 23 11.05 -35.83 7.11
CA PHE A 23 12.16 -35.04 6.61
C PHE A 23 11.69 -33.64 6.18
N LEU A 24 10.59 -33.54 5.45
CA LEU A 24 10.05 -32.25 4.99
C LEU A 24 9.51 -31.39 6.14
N LEU A 25 8.85 -31.99 7.15
CA LEU A 25 8.41 -31.26 8.34
C LEU A 25 9.59 -30.75 9.16
N ILE A 26 10.63 -31.56 9.35
CA ILE A 26 11.86 -31.16 10.04
C ILE A 26 12.57 -30.04 9.26
N LEU A 27 12.73 -30.20 7.95
CA LEU A 27 13.33 -29.19 7.08
C LEU A 27 12.59 -27.86 7.18
N PHE A 28 11.24 -27.90 7.08
CA PHE A 28 10.41 -26.72 7.20
C PHE A 28 10.53 -26.07 8.59
N PHE A 29 10.48 -26.88 9.65
CA PHE A 29 10.64 -26.38 11.02
C PHE A 29 12.00 -25.72 11.25
N VAL A 30 13.09 -26.36 10.79
CA VAL A 30 14.46 -25.80 10.89
C VAL A 30 14.57 -24.51 10.10
N GLN A 31 14.00 -24.44 8.89
CA GLN A 31 13.97 -23.20 8.10
C GLN A 31 13.28 -22.06 8.84
N VAL A 32 12.08 -22.31 9.40
CA VAL A 32 11.33 -21.30 10.16
C VAL A 32 12.06 -20.92 11.46
N ALA A 33 12.66 -21.89 12.16
CA ALA A 33 13.42 -21.65 13.37
C ALA A 33 14.67 -20.78 13.11
N MET A 34 15.41 -21.04 12.02
CA MET A 34 16.54 -20.19 11.63
C MET A 34 16.10 -18.77 11.30
N ALA A 35 14.99 -18.61 10.55
CA ALA A 35 14.43 -17.29 10.26
C ALA A 35 14.03 -16.54 11.54
N TYR A 36 13.42 -17.26 12.50
CA TYR A 36 13.06 -16.71 13.81
C TYR A 36 14.29 -16.24 14.59
N VAL A 37 15.30 -17.09 14.76
CA VAL A 37 16.53 -16.76 15.50
C VAL A 37 17.23 -15.55 14.87
N GLY A 38 17.36 -15.54 13.54
CA GLY A 38 17.97 -14.40 12.83
C GLY A 38 17.19 -13.08 13.01
N LYS A 39 15.86 -13.13 13.12
CA LYS A 39 15.06 -11.94 13.44
C LYS A 39 15.25 -11.48 14.87
N VAL A 40 15.23 -12.40 15.83
CA VAL A 40 15.47 -12.06 17.23
C VAL A 40 16.85 -11.42 17.39
N GLU A 41 17.90 -12.02 16.81
CA GLU A 41 19.25 -11.48 16.82
C GLU A 41 19.31 -10.06 16.23
N SER A 42 18.67 -9.83 15.08
CA SER A 42 18.62 -8.51 14.45
C SER A 42 17.94 -7.46 15.31
N TYR A 43 16.84 -7.80 16.00
CA TYR A 43 16.12 -6.86 16.86
C TYR A 43 16.83 -6.63 18.20
N VAL A 44 17.41 -7.66 18.80
CA VAL A 44 18.25 -7.53 20.00
C VAL A 44 19.44 -6.62 19.70
N THR A 45 20.13 -6.84 18.59
CA THR A 45 21.25 -5.98 18.17
C THR A 45 20.82 -4.52 17.99
N GLN A 46 19.65 -4.28 17.38
CA GLN A 46 19.13 -2.91 17.25
C GLN A 46 18.82 -2.27 18.61
N GLN A 47 18.30 -3.04 19.56
CA GLN A 47 18.02 -2.59 20.91
C GLN A 47 19.30 -2.25 21.68
N GLU A 48 20.33 -3.10 21.60
CA GLU A 48 21.66 -2.85 22.21
C GLU A 48 22.34 -1.61 21.62
N LEU A 49 22.11 -1.33 20.33
CA LEU A 49 22.56 -0.10 19.67
C LEU A 49 21.71 1.13 20.00
N GLY A 50 20.79 1.03 20.98
CA GLY A 50 19.92 2.13 21.41
C GLY A 50 18.83 2.52 20.40
N ARG A 51 18.59 1.71 19.36
CA ARG A 51 17.56 2.03 18.34
C ARG A 51 16.17 1.67 18.87
N PRO A 52 15.19 2.59 18.81
CA PRO A 52 13.85 2.30 19.29
C PRO A 52 13.16 1.28 18.39
N LEU A 53 12.56 0.26 19.01
CA LEU A 53 11.77 -0.75 18.33
C LEU A 53 10.30 -0.31 18.26
N GLN A 54 9.71 -0.35 17.07
CA GLN A 54 8.31 0.02 16.84
C GLN A 54 7.60 -1.01 15.98
N ASN A 55 6.29 -1.20 16.21
CA ASN A 55 5.43 -2.12 15.45
C ASN A 55 6.07 -3.50 15.26
N LEU A 56 6.60 -4.06 16.36
CA LEU A 56 7.40 -5.29 16.33
C LEU A 56 6.63 -6.45 15.71
N THR A 57 5.37 -6.69 16.08
CA THR A 57 4.60 -7.80 15.48
C THR A 57 4.50 -7.69 13.97
N PHE A 58 4.13 -6.52 13.45
CA PHE A 58 4.03 -6.30 12.01
C PHE A 58 5.39 -6.46 11.33
N SER A 59 6.44 -5.85 11.88
CA SER A 59 7.78 -5.90 11.29
C SER A 59 8.42 -7.30 11.34
N PHE A 60 8.14 -8.06 12.39
CA PHE A 60 8.66 -9.39 12.64
C PHE A 60 7.98 -10.45 11.76
N PHE A 61 6.65 -10.40 11.63
CA PHE A 61 5.89 -11.43 10.90
C PHE A 61 5.51 -11.01 9.48
N ALA A 62 5.06 -9.78 9.27
CA ALA A 62 4.18 -9.44 8.14
C ALA A 62 4.68 -8.34 7.20
N ASN A 63 5.68 -7.56 7.59
CA ASN A 63 6.13 -6.42 6.80
C ASN A 63 7.09 -6.87 5.67
N PRO A 64 6.78 -6.61 4.38
CA PRO A 64 7.69 -6.92 3.28
C PRO A 64 9.03 -6.20 3.40
N GLN A 65 9.04 -4.95 3.85
CA GLN A 65 10.23 -4.10 3.87
C GLN A 65 11.28 -4.57 4.88
N SER A 66 10.83 -4.95 6.08
CA SER A 66 11.70 -5.57 7.08
C SER A 66 11.84 -7.07 6.89
N ARG A 67 11.36 -7.62 5.76
CA ARG A 67 11.40 -9.06 5.43
C ARG A 67 10.80 -9.93 6.54
N GLY A 68 9.57 -9.67 6.95
CA GLY A 68 8.89 -10.45 8.00
C GLY A 68 8.80 -11.94 7.66
N ILE A 69 8.85 -12.80 8.69
CA ILE A 69 9.03 -14.26 8.55
C ILE A 69 7.97 -14.89 7.64
N PHE A 70 6.69 -14.50 7.79
CA PHE A 70 5.60 -15.08 6.99
C PHE A 70 5.72 -14.75 5.51
N ILE A 71 6.31 -13.62 5.15
CA ILE A 71 6.51 -13.21 3.75
C ILE A 71 7.83 -13.74 3.21
N ALA A 72 8.93 -13.37 3.85
CA ALA A 72 10.27 -13.54 3.28
C ALA A 72 10.78 -14.98 3.36
N ASP A 73 10.40 -15.73 4.40
CA ASP A 73 10.92 -17.06 4.68
C ASP A 73 9.89 -18.15 4.44
N VAL A 74 8.61 -17.90 4.77
CA VAL A 74 7.54 -18.87 4.56
C VAL A 74 6.98 -18.77 3.15
N LEU A 75 6.23 -17.70 2.84
CA LEU A 75 5.51 -17.53 1.57
C LEU A 75 6.39 -17.72 0.33
N SER A 76 7.63 -17.20 0.39
CA SER A 76 8.62 -17.30 -0.68
C SER A 76 9.05 -18.74 -1.00
N ASN A 77 9.01 -19.66 -0.03
CA ASN A 77 9.59 -21.00 -0.12
C ASN A 77 8.56 -22.13 -0.16
N LEU A 78 7.29 -21.90 0.21
CA LEU A 78 6.25 -22.94 0.26
C LEU A 78 6.05 -23.70 -1.05
N TYR A 79 6.27 -23.03 -2.19
CA TYR A 79 6.15 -23.65 -3.51
C TYR A 79 7.16 -24.79 -3.73
N LEU A 80 8.26 -24.85 -2.96
CA LEU A 80 9.26 -25.93 -3.01
C LEU A 80 8.79 -27.19 -2.29
N TYR A 81 7.99 -27.05 -1.24
CA TYR A 81 7.58 -28.19 -0.40
C TYR A 81 6.44 -28.98 -1.02
N ILE A 82 5.42 -28.27 -1.54
CA ILE A 82 4.17 -28.91 -1.95
C ILE A 82 4.37 -29.95 -3.08
N PRO A 83 5.10 -29.68 -4.17
CA PRO A 83 5.26 -30.65 -5.25
C PRO A 83 5.84 -31.98 -4.77
N LEU A 84 6.77 -31.95 -3.81
CA LEU A 84 7.38 -33.16 -3.24
C LEU A 84 6.38 -34.00 -2.43
N ILE A 85 5.45 -33.34 -1.73
CA ILE A 85 4.44 -34.01 -0.91
C ILE A 85 3.31 -34.54 -1.78
N THR A 86 2.90 -33.78 -2.80
CA THR A 86 1.72 -34.11 -3.63
C THR A 86 2.03 -34.97 -4.83
N MET A 87 3.28 -35.02 -5.31
CA MET A 87 3.62 -35.73 -6.55
C MET A 87 3.19 -37.19 -6.53
N GLY A 88 3.28 -37.86 -5.37
CA GLY A 88 2.99 -39.28 -5.19
C GLY A 88 1.53 -39.64 -4.91
N LEU A 89 0.61 -38.67 -4.80
CA LEU A 89 -0.77 -38.93 -4.37
C LEU A 89 -1.51 -39.90 -5.28
N ILE A 90 -1.36 -39.76 -6.60
CA ILE A 90 -1.99 -40.63 -7.61
C ILE A 90 -0.94 -41.28 -8.50
N SER A 91 0.11 -40.56 -8.91
CA SER A 91 1.14 -41.08 -9.82
C SER A 91 1.80 -42.37 -9.30
N ARG A 92 1.93 -42.53 -7.97
CA ARG A 92 2.46 -43.76 -7.33
C ARG A 92 1.53 -44.97 -7.51
N GLU A 93 0.23 -44.76 -7.42
CA GLU A 93 -0.77 -45.81 -7.61
C GLU A 93 -0.86 -46.21 -9.09
N VAL A 94 -0.68 -45.23 -9.98
CA VAL A 94 -0.62 -45.46 -11.42
C VAL A 94 0.64 -46.22 -11.81
N SER A 95 1.82 -45.81 -11.33
CA SER A 95 3.09 -46.48 -11.64
C SER A 95 3.16 -47.91 -11.10
N SER A 96 2.61 -48.15 -9.91
CA SER A 96 2.53 -49.49 -9.30
C SER A 96 1.40 -50.36 -9.86
N GLY A 97 0.53 -49.82 -10.72
CA GLY A 97 -0.63 -50.53 -11.26
C GLY A 97 -1.77 -50.77 -10.26
N THR A 98 -1.59 -50.39 -8.99
CA THR A 98 -2.58 -50.55 -7.91
C THR A 98 -3.83 -49.69 -8.10
N ILE A 99 -3.76 -48.66 -8.96
CA ILE A 99 -4.92 -47.85 -9.36
C ILE A 99 -6.07 -48.70 -9.93
N LYS A 100 -5.77 -49.84 -10.57
CA LYS A 100 -6.80 -50.76 -11.09
C LYS A 100 -7.62 -51.39 -9.96
N LEU A 101 -7.01 -51.68 -8.81
CA LEU A 101 -7.68 -52.21 -7.61
C LEU A 101 -8.58 -51.15 -6.98
N LEU A 102 -8.13 -49.89 -6.95
CA LEU A 102 -8.96 -48.76 -6.54
C LEU A 102 -10.16 -48.55 -7.46
N TYR A 103 -10.01 -48.83 -8.76
CA TYR A 103 -11.09 -48.72 -9.73
C TYR A 103 -12.11 -49.87 -9.66
N SER A 104 -11.68 -51.09 -9.31
CA SER A 104 -12.57 -52.24 -9.10
C SER A 104 -13.27 -52.23 -7.73
N SER A 105 -12.72 -51.49 -6.76
CA SER A 105 -13.37 -51.30 -5.47
C SER A 105 -14.69 -50.51 -5.59
N PRO A 106 -15.69 -50.74 -4.73
CA PRO A 106 -16.98 -50.03 -4.73
C PRO A 106 -16.86 -48.58 -4.18
N LEU A 107 -15.81 -47.86 -4.60
CA LEU A 107 -15.51 -46.49 -4.22
C LEU A 107 -15.86 -45.51 -5.34
N LYS A 108 -16.63 -44.49 -4.99
CA LYS A 108 -16.86 -43.32 -5.85
C LYS A 108 -15.54 -42.58 -6.04
N LEU A 109 -15.26 -42.14 -7.28
CA LEU A 109 -14.06 -41.34 -7.59
C LEU A 109 -13.95 -40.07 -6.73
N SER A 110 -15.08 -39.43 -6.42
CA SER A 110 -15.10 -38.27 -5.53
C SER A 110 -14.61 -38.58 -4.12
N HIS A 111 -14.83 -39.81 -3.61
CA HIS A 111 -14.30 -40.21 -2.31
C HIS A 111 -12.77 -40.33 -2.32
N ILE A 112 -12.19 -40.79 -3.42
CA ILE A 112 -10.74 -40.93 -3.58
C ILE A 112 -10.09 -39.54 -3.63
N VAL A 113 -10.57 -38.67 -4.53
CA VAL A 113 -10.04 -37.31 -4.70
C VAL A 113 -10.16 -36.50 -3.41
N LEU A 114 -11.36 -36.44 -2.80
CA LEU A 114 -11.58 -35.68 -1.57
C LEU A 114 -10.85 -36.29 -0.37
N GLY A 115 -10.71 -37.63 -0.32
CA GLY A 115 -9.98 -38.30 0.76
C GLY A 115 -8.49 -37.98 0.74
N LYS A 116 -7.86 -38.07 -0.43
CA LYS A 116 -6.44 -37.71 -0.62
C LYS A 116 -6.20 -36.21 -0.38
N TYR A 117 -7.09 -35.36 -0.87
CA TYR A 117 -7.03 -33.93 -0.60
C TYR A 117 -7.13 -33.62 0.90
N LEU A 118 -8.07 -34.26 1.62
CA LEU A 118 -8.23 -34.07 3.06
C LEU A 118 -6.98 -34.51 3.85
N ALA A 119 -6.28 -35.57 3.42
CA ALA A 119 -5.00 -35.95 4.02
C ALA A 119 -3.94 -34.83 3.87
N MET A 120 -3.90 -34.16 2.71
CA MET A 120 -3.04 -33.00 2.49
C MET A 120 -3.43 -31.81 3.37
N LEU A 121 -4.71 -31.57 3.61
CA LEU A 121 -5.15 -30.51 4.53
C LEU A 121 -4.65 -30.76 5.96
N VAL A 122 -4.71 -32.00 6.43
CA VAL A 122 -4.19 -32.37 7.76
C VAL A 122 -2.67 -32.21 7.80
N PHE A 123 -1.95 -32.63 6.75
CA PHE A 123 -0.50 -32.40 6.67
C PHE A 123 -0.15 -30.91 6.67
N ASN A 124 -0.90 -30.10 5.93
CA ASN A 124 -0.74 -28.64 5.92
C ASN A 124 -0.98 -28.04 7.32
N LEU A 125 -1.93 -28.56 8.10
CA LEU A 125 -2.11 -28.15 9.50
C LEU A 125 -0.89 -28.47 10.37
N CYS A 126 -0.19 -29.58 10.12
CA CYS A 126 1.09 -29.86 10.80
C CYS A 126 2.16 -28.80 10.46
N MET A 127 2.24 -28.36 9.19
CA MET A 127 3.12 -27.26 8.80
C MET A 127 2.72 -25.94 9.47
N ILE A 128 1.42 -25.63 9.55
CA ILE A 128 0.93 -24.47 10.30
C ILE A 128 1.30 -24.58 11.78
N GLY A 129 1.27 -25.78 12.36
CA GLY A 129 1.72 -26.04 13.73
C GLY A 129 3.15 -25.57 14.01
N ALA A 130 4.08 -25.75 13.07
CA ALA A 130 5.44 -25.22 13.18
C ALA A 130 5.46 -23.68 13.28
N LEU A 131 4.61 -22.99 12.51
CA LEU A 131 4.48 -21.53 12.56
C LEU A 131 3.79 -21.05 13.84
N VAL A 132 2.81 -21.82 14.34
CA VAL A 132 2.15 -21.54 15.62
C VAL A 132 3.15 -21.62 16.78
N ILE A 133 4.05 -22.61 16.77
CA ILE A 133 5.12 -22.69 17.79
C ILE A 133 5.94 -21.41 17.77
N VAL A 134 6.38 -20.93 16.60
CA VAL A 134 7.14 -19.68 16.48
C VAL A 134 6.36 -18.47 16.98
N ALA A 135 5.06 -18.38 16.68
CA ALA A 135 4.20 -17.31 17.19
C ALA A 135 4.05 -17.35 18.72
N VAL A 136 3.91 -18.55 19.31
CA VAL A 136 3.85 -18.75 20.76
C VAL A 136 5.16 -18.32 21.41
N PHE A 137 6.31 -18.74 20.86
CA PHE A 137 7.60 -18.29 21.35
C PHE A 137 7.69 -16.77 21.30
N ALA A 138 7.41 -16.16 20.15
CA ALA A 138 7.41 -14.70 19.96
C ALA A 138 6.52 -13.95 20.96
N SER A 139 5.41 -14.56 21.41
CA SER A 139 4.51 -13.95 22.40
C SER A 139 5.15 -13.76 23.77
N PHE A 140 6.19 -14.52 24.10
CA PHE A 140 6.95 -14.35 25.33
C PHE A 140 8.00 -13.22 25.25
N GLN A 141 8.45 -12.82 24.05
CA GLN A 141 9.42 -11.72 23.89
C GLN A 141 8.78 -10.41 23.41
N ILE A 142 7.69 -10.47 22.66
CA ILE A 142 6.95 -9.29 22.19
C ILE A 142 5.80 -9.01 23.17
N GLU A 143 6.03 -8.07 24.09
CA GLU A 143 5.10 -7.71 25.18
C GLU A 143 3.64 -7.55 24.73
N ALA A 144 3.43 -6.92 23.58
CA ALA A 144 2.11 -6.64 23.05
C ALA A 144 1.90 -7.29 21.68
N LEU A 145 2.16 -8.61 21.55
CA LEU A 145 1.99 -9.35 20.29
C LEU A 145 0.57 -9.19 19.72
N ASP A 146 0.46 -8.70 18.48
CA ASP A 146 -0.81 -8.58 17.76
C ASP A 146 -1.23 -9.93 17.14
N TRP A 147 -1.99 -10.71 17.91
CA TRP A 147 -2.55 -11.99 17.46
C TRP A 147 -3.44 -11.89 16.23
N GLY A 148 -4.04 -10.72 15.96
CA GLY A 148 -4.88 -10.53 14.78
C GLY A 148 -4.08 -10.62 13.49
N ILE A 149 -2.87 -10.03 13.45
CA ILE A 149 -1.93 -10.17 12.33
C ILE A 149 -1.47 -11.62 12.20
N VAL A 150 -1.09 -12.24 13.32
CA VAL A 150 -0.56 -13.62 13.34
C VAL A 150 -1.59 -14.60 12.81
N VAL A 151 -2.81 -14.60 13.35
CA VAL A 151 -3.87 -15.53 12.94
C VAL A 151 -4.30 -15.29 11.50
N ALA A 152 -4.44 -14.03 11.07
CA ALA A 152 -4.76 -13.71 9.68
C ALA A 152 -3.68 -14.22 8.70
N GLY A 153 -2.40 -14.06 9.06
CA GLY A 153 -1.28 -14.59 8.27
C GLY A 153 -1.24 -16.11 8.22
N LEU A 154 -1.40 -16.79 9.35
CA LEU A 154 -1.49 -18.26 9.40
C LEU A 154 -2.65 -18.79 8.56
N PHE A 155 -3.81 -18.12 8.63
CA PHE A 155 -4.99 -18.46 7.85
C PHE A 155 -4.75 -18.26 6.34
N GLY A 156 -4.17 -17.13 5.94
CA GLY A 156 -3.80 -16.86 4.54
C GLY A 156 -2.82 -17.90 4.00
N ILE A 157 -1.79 -18.25 4.77
CA ILE A 157 -0.82 -19.30 4.41
C ILE A 157 -1.52 -20.67 4.28
N PHE A 158 -2.45 -21.00 5.19
CA PHE A 158 -3.20 -22.25 5.12
C PHE A 158 -4.07 -22.34 3.85
N LEU A 159 -4.74 -21.26 3.46
CA LEU A 159 -5.50 -21.21 2.20
C LEU A 159 -4.60 -21.39 0.98
N LEU A 160 -3.42 -20.80 0.98
CA LEU A 160 -2.43 -20.98 -0.08
C LEU A 160 -1.97 -22.44 -0.18
N LEU A 161 -1.57 -23.05 0.94
CA LEU A 161 -1.18 -24.46 1.00
C LEU A 161 -2.31 -25.38 0.51
N SER A 162 -3.56 -25.04 0.84
CA SER A 162 -4.76 -25.78 0.43
C SER A 162 -4.97 -25.72 -1.09
N ALA A 163 -4.75 -24.56 -1.71
CA ALA A 163 -4.82 -24.42 -3.17
C ALA A 163 -3.65 -25.15 -3.87
N TYR A 164 -2.44 -25.03 -3.34
CA TYR A 164 -1.27 -25.75 -3.84
C TYR A 164 -1.46 -27.27 -3.77
N ALA A 165 -2.05 -27.80 -2.68
CA ALA A 165 -2.37 -29.21 -2.55
C ALA A 165 -3.36 -29.70 -3.62
N ALA A 166 -4.37 -28.90 -3.96
CA ALA A 166 -5.34 -29.24 -5.00
C ALA A 166 -4.68 -29.27 -6.39
N ILE A 167 -3.84 -28.28 -6.69
CA ILE A 167 -3.05 -28.23 -7.93
C ILE A 167 -2.14 -29.46 -8.01
N GLY A 168 -1.36 -29.73 -6.98
CA GLY A 168 -0.45 -30.87 -6.93
C GLY A 168 -1.15 -32.21 -7.09
N LEU A 169 -2.33 -32.40 -6.47
CA LEU A 169 -3.16 -33.58 -6.65
C LEU A 169 -3.61 -33.76 -8.10
N PHE A 170 -4.05 -32.68 -8.77
CA PHE A 170 -4.40 -32.73 -10.18
C PHE A 170 -3.20 -33.09 -11.06
N MET A 171 -2.05 -32.45 -10.85
CA MET A 171 -0.84 -32.74 -11.62
C MET A 171 -0.35 -34.19 -11.43
N SER A 172 -0.53 -34.75 -10.23
CA SER A 172 -0.28 -36.16 -9.94
C SER A 172 -1.18 -37.11 -10.74
N CYS A 173 -2.36 -36.66 -11.20
CA CYS A 173 -3.25 -37.45 -12.07
C CYS A 173 -2.85 -37.43 -13.55
N LEU A 174 -2.00 -36.49 -13.98
CA LEU A 174 -1.62 -36.32 -15.38
C LEU A 174 -0.42 -37.17 -15.80
N SER A 175 0.36 -37.67 -14.85
CA SER A 175 1.56 -38.43 -15.10
C SER A 175 1.65 -39.68 -14.23
N SER A 176 2.13 -40.77 -14.81
CA SER A 176 2.51 -41.98 -14.08
C SER A 176 3.82 -41.82 -13.31
N TYR A 177 4.63 -40.80 -13.62
CA TYR A 177 5.95 -40.58 -13.01
C TYR A 177 5.91 -39.41 -12.02
N GLN A 178 6.31 -39.66 -10.78
CA GLN A 178 6.32 -38.67 -9.68
C GLN A 178 7.13 -37.42 -10.04
N VAL A 179 8.33 -37.58 -10.60
CA VAL A 179 9.20 -36.45 -10.96
C VAL A 179 8.54 -35.55 -12.01
N VAL A 180 7.90 -36.13 -13.02
CA VAL A 180 7.18 -35.38 -14.06
C VAL A 180 5.98 -34.65 -13.45
N ALA A 181 5.23 -35.27 -12.54
CA ALA A 181 4.14 -34.62 -11.83
C ALA A 181 4.62 -33.44 -10.97
N ALA A 182 5.77 -33.58 -10.30
CA ALA A 182 6.39 -32.49 -9.52
C ALA A 182 6.79 -31.31 -10.41
N ILE A 183 7.53 -31.56 -11.51
CA ILE A 183 7.94 -30.53 -12.47
C ILE A 183 6.74 -29.81 -13.06
N ALA A 184 5.69 -30.55 -13.43
CA ALA A 184 4.48 -29.96 -13.97
C ALA A 184 3.75 -29.09 -12.93
N THR A 185 3.77 -29.48 -11.65
CA THR A 185 3.24 -28.65 -10.54
C THR A 185 4.03 -27.34 -10.41
N PHE A 186 5.37 -27.40 -10.46
CA PHE A 186 6.21 -26.20 -10.47
C PHE A 186 5.89 -25.27 -11.65
N ALA A 187 5.67 -25.81 -12.85
CA ALA A 187 5.30 -25.03 -14.02
C ALA A 187 3.97 -24.30 -13.82
N VAL A 188 2.96 -24.95 -13.22
CA VAL A 188 1.68 -24.31 -12.91
C VAL A 188 1.82 -23.23 -11.84
N PHE A 189 2.63 -23.45 -10.79
CA PHE A 189 2.90 -22.41 -9.79
C PHE A 189 3.60 -21.20 -10.40
N ALA A 190 4.60 -21.42 -11.25
CA ALA A 190 5.26 -20.34 -11.98
C ALA A 190 4.27 -19.58 -12.87
N LEU A 191 3.42 -20.29 -13.62
CA LEU A 191 2.39 -19.69 -14.45
C LEU A 191 1.45 -18.80 -13.62
N LEU A 192 0.88 -19.30 -12.51
CA LEU A 192 -0.03 -18.53 -11.66
C LEU A 192 0.64 -17.34 -10.96
N LYS A 193 1.95 -17.44 -10.70
CA LYS A 193 2.73 -16.34 -10.11
C LYS A 193 3.01 -15.22 -11.13
N PHE A 194 3.32 -15.58 -12.37
CA PHE A 194 3.72 -14.63 -13.41
C PHE A 194 2.59 -14.20 -14.35
N VAL A 195 1.44 -14.88 -14.36
CA VAL A 195 0.34 -14.56 -15.28
C VAL A 195 -0.06 -13.08 -15.18
N GLY A 196 -0.14 -12.54 -13.96
CA GLY A 196 -0.49 -11.15 -13.71
C GLY A 196 0.50 -10.10 -14.22
N THR A 197 1.64 -10.49 -14.78
CA THR A 197 2.59 -9.58 -15.44
C THR A 197 2.50 -9.65 -16.96
N LEU A 198 1.66 -10.52 -17.52
CA LEU A 198 1.52 -10.70 -18.96
C LEU A 198 0.48 -9.72 -19.54
N TRP A 199 0.71 -9.26 -20.76
CA TRP A 199 -0.20 -8.39 -21.55
C TRP A 199 -0.72 -7.14 -20.82
N GLN A 200 0.12 -6.51 -19.99
CA GLN A 200 -0.29 -5.35 -19.18
C GLN A 200 -0.68 -4.11 -19.99
N ASP A 201 -0.31 -4.07 -21.28
CA ASP A 201 -0.66 -2.98 -22.20
C ASP A 201 -2.09 -3.05 -22.73
N TYR A 202 -2.79 -4.17 -22.54
CA TYR A 202 -4.16 -4.37 -23.02
C TYR A 202 -5.12 -4.45 -21.84
N ASP A 203 -6.09 -3.54 -21.77
CA ASP A 203 -6.92 -3.36 -20.57
C ASP A 203 -7.70 -4.63 -20.18
N PHE A 204 -8.36 -5.28 -21.14
CA PHE A 204 -9.09 -6.53 -20.90
C PHE A 204 -8.17 -7.68 -20.46
N LEU A 205 -7.05 -7.87 -21.16
CA LEU A 205 -6.12 -8.97 -20.86
C LEU A 205 -5.43 -8.74 -19.51
N ARG A 206 -5.04 -7.52 -19.18
CA ARG A 206 -4.47 -7.15 -17.87
C ARG A 206 -5.43 -7.48 -16.73
N ASP A 207 -6.69 -7.08 -16.86
CA ASP A 207 -7.66 -7.30 -15.79
C ASP A 207 -7.97 -8.80 -15.62
N LEU A 208 -7.99 -9.56 -16.72
CA LEU A 208 -8.10 -11.03 -16.67
C LEU A 208 -6.87 -11.69 -16.06
N THR A 209 -5.66 -11.25 -16.41
CA THR A 209 -4.41 -11.85 -15.93
C THR A 209 -4.12 -11.50 -14.47
N ASP A 210 -4.42 -10.28 -14.01
CA ASP A 210 -4.33 -9.92 -12.59
C ASP A 210 -5.36 -10.71 -11.77
N TYR A 211 -6.56 -10.94 -12.32
CA TYR A 211 -7.56 -11.78 -11.67
C TYR A 211 -7.08 -13.23 -11.47
N LEU A 212 -6.45 -13.83 -12.49
CA LEU A 212 -5.85 -15.17 -12.44
C LEU A 212 -4.58 -15.26 -11.60
N SER A 213 -3.97 -14.13 -11.26
CA SER A 213 -2.72 -14.10 -10.51
C SER A 213 -2.94 -14.50 -9.06
N ILE A 214 -2.06 -15.37 -8.55
CA ILE A 214 -2.00 -15.72 -7.14
C ILE A 214 -1.22 -14.69 -6.30
N SER A 215 -0.43 -13.84 -6.98
CA SER A 215 0.51 -12.90 -6.37
C SER A 215 -0.21 -11.73 -5.65
N GLY A 216 0.24 -11.36 -4.46
CA GLY A 216 -0.29 -10.24 -3.67
C GLY A 216 -1.48 -10.59 -2.74
N ARG A 217 -2.17 -11.71 -2.99
CA ARG A 217 -3.38 -12.10 -2.26
C ARG A 217 -3.07 -12.63 -0.86
N THR A 218 -2.03 -13.45 -0.72
CA THR A 218 -1.64 -13.97 0.60
C THR A 218 -0.99 -12.87 1.43
N GLU A 219 -0.21 -11.99 0.79
CA GLU A 219 0.47 -10.87 1.43
C GLU A 219 -0.52 -9.93 2.12
N THR A 220 -1.65 -9.64 1.48
CA THR A 220 -2.71 -8.79 2.06
C THR A 220 -3.27 -9.40 3.36
N MET A 221 -3.49 -10.71 3.39
CA MET A 221 -3.94 -11.42 4.59
C MET A 221 -2.86 -11.50 5.67
N ILE A 222 -1.59 -11.72 5.28
CA ILE A 222 -0.44 -11.69 6.19
C ILE A 222 -0.30 -10.32 6.85
N MET A 223 -0.57 -9.23 6.13
CA MET A 223 -0.58 -7.87 6.69
C MET A 223 -1.78 -7.57 7.59
N GLY A 224 -2.68 -8.53 7.81
CA GLY A 224 -3.83 -8.40 8.72
C GLY A 224 -5.09 -7.85 8.05
N LEU A 225 -5.20 -7.90 6.72
CA LEU A 225 -6.43 -7.54 6.01
C LEU A 225 -7.04 -8.78 5.34
N LEU A 226 -8.05 -9.37 5.99
CA LEU A 226 -8.83 -10.45 5.40
C LEU A 226 -9.93 -9.87 4.52
N ASN A 227 -10.06 -10.37 3.30
CA ASN A 227 -11.14 -9.98 2.41
C ASN A 227 -11.74 -11.19 1.68
N THR A 228 -13.04 -11.10 1.36
CA THR A 228 -13.77 -12.23 0.76
C THR A 228 -13.33 -12.52 -0.66
N ARG A 229 -12.75 -11.54 -1.37
CA ARG A 229 -12.23 -11.70 -2.74
C ARG A 229 -11.07 -12.69 -2.76
N ASP A 230 -10.07 -12.47 -1.91
CA ASP A 230 -8.86 -13.28 -1.87
C ASP A 230 -9.14 -14.65 -1.26
N MET A 231 -9.96 -14.72 -0.22
CA MET A 231 -10.42 -16.00 0.34
C MET A 231 -11.21 -16.80 -0.70
N GLY A 232 -12.13 -16.15 -1.41
CA GLY A 232 -12.92 -16.74 -2.48
C GLY A 232 -12.05 -17.26 -3.62
N TYR A 233 -11.01 -16.53 -4.01
CA TYR A 233 -10.04 -16.96 -5.01
C TYR A 233 -9.39 -18.31 -4.65
N TYR A 234 -8.90 -18.49 -3.42
CA TYR A 234 -8.27 -19.76 -3.01
C TYR A 234 -9.27 -20.93 -3.00
N VAL A 235 -10.50 -20.68 -2.56
CA VAL A 235 -11.58 -21.69 -2.60
C VAL A 235 -11.92 -22.07 -4.04
N LEU A 236 -12.06 -21.08 -4.93
CA LEU A 236 -12.38 -21.28 -6.34
C LEU A 236 -11.29 -22.05 -7.10
N ILE A 237 -10.03 -21.70 -6.89
CA ILE A 237 -8.88 -22.44 -7.46
C ILE A 237 -8.85 -23.87 -6.92
N THR A 238 -9.08 -24.07 -5.63
CA THR A 238 -9.15 -25.41 -5.03
C THR A 238 -10.24 -26.24 -5.70
N VAL A 239 -11.45 -25.72 -5.82
CA VAL A 239 -12.58 -26.42 -6.46
C VAL A 239 -12.29 -26.72 -7.92
N LEU A 240 -11.67 -25.79 -8.66
CA LEU A 240 -11.30 -25.96 -10.06
C LEU A 240 -10.36 -27.15 -10.26
N PHE A 241 -9.25 -27.18 -9.52
CA PHE A 241 -8.24 -28.24 -9.67
C PHE A 241 -8.71 -29.61 -9.13
N LEU A 242 -9.54 -29.63 -8.07
CA LEU A 242 -10.19 -30.87 -7.64
C LEU A 242 -11.19 -31.39 -8.69
N SER A 243 -11.91 -30.49 -9.37
CA SER A 243 -12.80 -30.86 -10.47
C SER A 243 -12.02 -31.43 -11.66
N PHE A 244 -10.87 -30.82 -11.98
CA PHE A 244 -9.97 -31.34 -13.02
C PHE A 244 -9.42 -32.73 -12.68
N ALA A 245 -9.00 -32.96 -11.44
CA ALA A 245 -8.58 -34.29 -10.98
C ALA A 245 -9.72 -35.31 -11.13
N TRP A 246 -10.93 -34.92 -10.75
CA TRP A 246 -12.10 -35.78 -10.91
C TRP A 246 -12.42 -36.10 -12.37
N PHE A 247 -12.39 -35.10 -13.27
CA PHE A 247 -12.64 -35.31 -14.70
C PHE A 247 -11.59 -36.23 -15.34
N LYS A 248 -10.31 -36.06 -14.99
CA LYS A 248 -9.21 -36.88 -15.50
C LYS A 248 -9.40 -38.35 -15.11
N LEU A 249 -9.66 -38.65 -13.83
CA LEU A 249 -9.88 -40.02 -13.37
C LEU A 249 -11.19 -40.61 -13.92
N GLN A 250 -12.22 -39.79 -14.13
CA GLN A 250 -13.46 -40.26 -14.76
C GLN A 250 -13.24 -40.66 -16.22
N GLY A 251 -12.46 -39.89 -16.97
CA GLY A 251 -12.12 -40.20 -18.37
C GLY A 251 -11.34 -41.49 -18.55
N GLU A 252 -10.60 -41.93 -17.52
CA GLU A 252 -9.93 -43.24 -17.53
C GLU A 252 -10.86 -44.39 -17.20
N ARG A 253 -11.91 -44.17 -16.40
CA ARG A 253 -12.92 -45.19 -16.10
C ARG A 253 -13.98 -45.35 -17.18
N LYS A 254 -14.35 -44.26 -17.87
CA LYS A 254 -15.40 -44.25 -18.90
C LYS A 254 -14.82 -43.68 -20.19
N LYS A 255 -14.94 -44.40 -21.30
CA LYS A 255 -14.67 -43.83 -22.62
C LYS A 255 -15.69 -42.72 -22.89
N VAL A 256 -15.21 -41.48 -22.96
CA VAL A 256 -15.99 -40.30 -23.34
C VAL A 256 -15.32 -39.69 -24.56
N GLY A 257 -16.11 -39.14 -25.48
CA GLY A 257 -15.56 -38.42 -26.63
C GLY A 257 -14.69 -37.23 -26.18
N TRP A 258 -13.61 -36.96 -26.92
CA TRP A 258 -12.64 -35.92 -26.56
C TRP A 258 -13.28 -34.52 -26.44
N VAL A 259 -14.30 -34.21 -27.26
CA VAL A 259 -15.07 -32.95 -27.20
C VAL A 259 -15.83 -32.83 -25.89
N VAL A 260 -16.50 -33.91 -25.44
CA VAL A 260 -17.23 -33.93 -24.16
C VAL A 260 -16.25 -33.82 -22.99
N SER A 261 -15.08 -34.44 -23.10
CA SER A 261 -14.02 -34.31 -22.09
C SER A 261 -13.54 -32.87 -22.00
N LEU A 262 -13.11 -32.27 -23.11
CA LEU A 262 -12.64 -30.89 -23.18
C LEU A 262 -13.70 -29.89 -22.71
N GLY A 263 -14.95 -30.08 -23.12
CA GLY A 263 -16.08 -29.24 -22.73
C GLY A 263 -16.26 -29.16 -21.20
N LYS A 264 -16.03 -30.24 -20.47
CA LYS A 264 -16.10 -30.22 -18.99
C LYS A 264 -15.06 -29.31 -18.36
N TYR A 265 -13.81 -29.33 -18.85
CA TYR A 265 -12.75 -28.45 -18.36
C TYR A 265 -13.07 -26.99 -18.67
N VAL A 266 -13.49 -26.69 -19.90
CA VAL A 266 -13.85 -25.33 -20.32
C VAL A 266 -15.01 -24.78 -19.50
N VAL A 267 -16.09 -25.55 -19.33
CA VAL A 267 -17.24 -25.14 -18.51
C VAL A 267 -16.82 -24.87 -17.07
N ALA A 268 -15.99 -25.74 -16.46
CA ALA A 268 -15.50 -25.51 -15.10
C ALA A 268 -14.70 -24.22 -14.98
N VAL A 269 -13.82 -23.92 -15.95
CA VAL A 269 -13.07 -22.65 -15.99
C VAL A 269 -14.01 -21.46 -16.11
N VAL A 270 -14.97 -21.50 -17.04
CA VAL A 270 -15.92 -20.39 -17.27
C VAL A 270 -16.78 -20.13 -16.03
N VAL A 271 -17.28 -21.19 -15.37
CA VAL A 271 -18.07 -21.07 -14.13
C VAL A 271 -17.24 -20.46 -13.01
N VAL A 272 -15.99 -20.91 -12.84
CA VAL A 272 -15.09 -20.40 -11.79
C VAL A 272 -14.70 -18.95 -12.05
N LEU A 273 -14.36 -18.59 -13.29
CA LEU A 273 -14.05 -17.23 -13.67
C LEU A 273 -15.26 -16.30 -13.50
N GLY A 274 -16.45 -16.74 -13.94
CA GLY A 274 -17.69 -15.97 -13.80
C GLY A 274 -18.08 -15.74 -12.34
N THR A 275 -18.07 -16.79 -11.52
CA THR A 275 -18.33 -16.70 -10.07
C THR A 275 -17.33 -15.74 -9.42
N GLY A 276 -16.07 -15.93 -9.76
CA GLY A 276 -14.95 -15.11 -9.32
C GLY A 276 -15.08 -13.63 -9.61
N TYR A 277 -15.42 -13.29 -10.85
CA TYR A 277 -15.66 -11.92 -11.31
C TYR A 277 -16.77 -11.25 -10.51
N VAL A 278 -17.91 -11.94 -10.32
CA VAL A 278 -19.03 -11.43 -9.53
C VAL A 278 -18.61 -11.19 -8.08
N THR A 279 -17.95 -12.16 -7.44
CA THR A 279 -17.51 -12.03 -6.04
C THR A 279 -16.40 -10.99 -5.83
N SER A 280 -15.70 -10.62 -6.90
CA SER A 280 -14.60 -9.64 -6.86
C SER A 280 -15.02 -8.22 -7.20
N THR A 281 -16.30 -8.00 -7.48
CA THR A 281 -16.82 -6.68 -7.83
C THR A 281 -16.85 -5.76 -6.61
N PRO A 282 -16.29 -4.53 -6.70
CA PRO A 282 -16.36 -3.54 -5.60
C PRO A 282 -17.79 -3.35 -5.09
N GLY A 283 -17.97 -3.42 -3.77
CA GLY A 283 -19.29 -3.37 -3.11
C GLY A 283 -19.81 -4.73 -2.61
N TYR A 284 -19.39 -5.85 -3.22
CA TYR A 284 -19.72 -7.21 -2.73
C TYR A 284 -18.61 -7.81 -1.86
N ILE A 285 -17.50 -7.10 -1.68
CA ILE A 285 -16.34 -7.59 -0.96
C ILE A 285 -16.47 -7.24 0.51
N GLY A 286 -16.49 -8.27 1.36
CA GLY A 286 -16.34 -8.12 2.79
C GLY A 286 -14.88 -7.92 3.16
N TYR A 287 -14.61 -7.00 4.08
CA TYR A 287 -13.27 -6.69 4.57
C TYR A 287 -13.25 -6.73 6.09
N TRP A 288 -12.25 -7.42 6.63
CA TRP A 288 -11.96 -7.46 8.06
C TRP A 288 -10.50 -7.13 8.28
N ASP A 289 -10.25 -5.99 8.91
CA ASP A 289 -8.93 -5.60 9.39
C ASP A 289 -8.75 -6.20 10.78
N THR A 290 -7.83 -7.14 10.90
CA THR A 290 -7.56 -7.86 12.15
C THR A 290 -6.51 -7.16 12.98
N THR A 291 -5.88 -6.10 12.47
CA THR A 291 -4.80 -5.41 13.19
C THR A 291 -5.34 -4.62 14.37
N ARG A 292 -4.61 -4.62 15.48
CA ARG A 292 -5.00 -3.96 16.73
C ARG A 292 -5.28 -2.46 16.56
N THR A 293 -4.54 -1.80 15.67
CA THR A 293 -4.67 -0.36 15.43
C THR A 293 -5.43 -0.03 14.15
N ASN A 294 -6.09 -1.00 13.51
CA ASN A 294 -6.77 -0.82 12.23
C ASN A 294 -5.87 -0.20 11.15
N MET A 295 -4.61 -0.64 11.06
CA MET A 295 -3.60 -0.04 10.18
C MET A 295 -3.91 -0.18 8.68
N ASN A 296 -4.79 -1.11 8.31
CA ASN A 296 -5.22 -1.33 6.94
C ASN A 296 -6.55 -0.64 6.62
N THR A 297 -7.17 0.02 7.59
CA THR A 297 -8.46 0.69 7.46
C THR A 297 -8.25 2.20 7.50
N LEU A 298 -8.93 2.93 6.61
CA LEU A 298 -8.89 4.39 6.57
C LEU A 298 -9.31 4.97 7.92
N SER A 299 -8.71 6.09 8.31
CA SER A 299 -9.09 6.82 9.53
C SER A 299 -10.55 7.24 9.50
N VAL A 300 -11.13 7.42 10.69
CA VAL A 300 -12.54 7.81 10.85
C VAL A 300 -12.84 9.13 10.12
N ASN A 301 -11.91 10.09 10.15
CA ASN A 301 -12.05 11.37 9.46
C ASN A 301 -12.13 11.20 7.93
N THR A 302 -11.30 10.34 7.35
CA THR A 302 -11.34 10.02 5.91
C THR A 302 -12.64 9.32 5.54
N GLN A 303 -13.11 8.38 6.37
CA GLN A 303 -14.39 7.71 6.15
C GLN A 303 -15.57 8.71 6.20
N GLN A 304 -15.56 9.66 7.13
CA GLN A 304 -16.56 10.73 7.20
C GLN A 304 -16.49 11.65 5.98
N THR A 305 -15.29 12.01 5.52
CA THR A 305 -15.09 12.80 4.31
C THR A 305 -15.63 12.09 3.07
N LEU A 306 -15.37 10.80 2.91
CA LEU A 306 -15.92 10.00 1.82
C LEU A 306 -17.44 9.88 1.87
N LYS A 307 -18.03 9.74 3.07
CA LYS A 307 -19.49 9.77 3.25
C LYS A 307 -20.09 11.12 2.86
N ALA A 308 -19.41 12.23 3.18
CA ALA A 308 -19.84 13.58 2.82
C ALA A 308 -19.85 13.83 1.30
N ILE A 309 -19.00 13.12 0.54
CA ILE A 309 -19.00 13.12 -0.94
C ILE A 309 -20.25 12.41 -1.52
N GLY A 310 -21.14 11.85 -0.70
CA GLY A 310 -22.45 11.37 -1.13
C GLY A 310 -22.39 10.23 -2.16
N LYS A 311 -23.54 9.98 -2.82
CA LYS A 311 -23.73 8.81 -3.70
C LYS A 311 -23.28 9.03 -5.15
N GLU A 312 -23.08 10.26 -5.60
CA GLU A 312 -22.62 10.54 -6.97
C GLU A 312 -21.19 9.99 -7.21
N PRO A 313 -20.84 9.58 -8.44
CA PRO A 313 -19.51 9.06 -8.73
C PRO A 313 -18.44 10.14 -8.55
N LEU A 314 -17.30 9.76 -7.97
CA LEU A 314 -16.09 10.57 -7.93
C LEU A 314 -15.21 10.12 -9.10
N GLU A 315 -14.85 11.03 -9.99
CA GLU A 315 -13.94 10.75 -11.08
C GLU A 315 -12.52 11.14 -10.67
N VAL A 316 -11.57 10.21 -10.83
CA VAL A 316 -10.15 10.44 -10.61
C VAL A 316 -9.47 10.23 -11.96
N THR A 317 -9.01 11.32 -12.57
CA THR A 317 -8.35 11.27 -13.87
C THR A 317 -6.85 11.51 -13.71
N SER A 318 -6.05 10.46 -13.94
CA SER A 318 -4.59 10.54 -13.94
C SER A 318 -4.12 11.08 -15.29
N TYR A 319 -3.40 12.20 -15.27
CA TYR A 319 -2.76 12.79 -16.46
C TYR A 319 -1.28 12.41 -16.48
N ILE A 320 -0.86 11.69 -17.53
CA ILE A 320 0.46 11.08 -17.62
C ILE A 320 1.20 11.59 -18.85
N ASN A 321 2.26 12.36 -18.65
CA ASN A 321 3.12 12.88 -19.72
C ASN A 321 4.22 11.88 -20.08
N LEU A 322 4.28 11.45 -21.34
CA LEU A 322 5.32 10.55 -21.88
C LEU A 322 6.75 11.06 -21.65
N LEU A 323 6.93 12.39 -21.71
CA LEU A 323 8.25 13.02 -21.70
C LEU A 323 8.73 13.39 -20.29
N ASP A 324 7.87 13.23 -19.28
CA ASP A 324 8.23 13.54 -17.91
C ASP A 324 8.86 12.34 -17.18
N GLY A 325 9.76 12.61 -16.23
CA GLY A 325 10.42 11.57 -15.43
C GLY A 325 9.46 10.69 -14.63
N THR A 326 8.25 11.17 -14.37
CA THR A 326 7.22 10.44 -13.63
C THR A 326 6.36 9.49 -14.49
N TYR A 327 6.56 9.44 -15.81
CA TYR A 327 5.80 8.57 -16.73
C TYR A 327 5.70 7.11 -16.25
N TRP A 328 6.80 6.54 -15.79
CA TRP A 328 6.88 5.13 -15.41
C TRP A 328 5.87 4.74 -14.33
N TYR A 329 5.58 5.64 -13.39
CA TYR A 329 4.60 5.40 -12.33
C TYR A 329 3.16 5.34 -12.87
N GLY A 330 2.87 6.02 -13.98
CA GLY A 330 1.55 6.08 -14.62
C GLY A 330 1.40 5.26 -15.90
N SER A 331 2.44 4.53 -16.32
CA SER A 331 2.42 3.73 -17.54
C SER A 331 1.27 2.71 -17.55
N PRO A 332 0.82 2.20 -18.72
CA PRO A 332 -0.25 1.19 -18.78
C PRO A 332 0.02 -0.04 -17.90
N GLY A 333 1.29 -0.44 -17.79
CA GLY A 333 1.72 -1.54 -16.91
C GLY A 333 1.61 -1.25 -15.42
N SER A 334 1.61 0.02 -15.02
CA SER A 334 1.54 0.44 -13.62
C SER A 334 0.11 0.60 -13.11
N ARG A 335 -0.91 0.48 -13.98
CA ARG A 335 -2.33 0.69 -13.60
C ARG A 335 -2.85 -0.30 -12.57
N THR A 336 -2.40 -1.55 -12.58
CA THR A 336 -2.79 -2.55 -11.57
C THR A 336 -2.36 -2.10 -10.18
N GLY A 337 -1.14 -1.56 -10.05
CA GLY A 337 -0.66 -0.98 -8.79
C GLY A 337 -1.48 0.22 -8.35
N ASP A 338 -1.94 1.04 -9.30
CA ASP A 338 -2.84 2.16 -9.02
C ASP A 338 -4.22 1.74 -8.51
N LYS A 339 -4.84 0.76 -9.17
CA LYS A 339 -6.09 0.15 -8.69
C LYS A 339 -5.95 -0.40 -7.27
N LYS A 340 -4.83 -1.10 -6.97
CA LYS A 340 -4.53 -1.62 -5.62
C LYS A 340 -4.38 -0.50 -4.58
N ARG A 341 -3.77 0.64 -4.94
CA ARG A 341 -3.69 1.81 -4.04
C ARG A 341 -5.07 2.41 -3.76
N TRP A 342 -5.92 2.51 -4.79
CA TRP A 342 -7.28 3.05 -4.66
C TRP A 342 -8.27 2.10 -3.97
N GLU A 343 -7.95 0.81 -3.86
CA GLU A 343 -8.82 -0.21 -3.27
C GLU A 343 -9.30 0.15 -1.86
N ARG A 344 -8.41 0.70 -1.01
CA ARG A 344 -8.77 1.11 0.36
C ARG A 344 -9.87 2.19 0.40
N TYR A 345 -9.97 3.03 -0.63
CA TYR A 345 -11.03 4.04 -0.76
C TYR A 345 -12.27 3.46 -1.44
N LEU A 346 -12.10 2.58 -2.43
CA LEU A 346 -13.19 1.86 -3.10
C LEU A 346 -14.01 1.02 -2.11
N ARG A 347 -13.40 0.51 -1.03
CA ARG A 347 -14.10 -0.15 0.09
C ARG A 347 -15.23 0.70 0.69
N PHE A 348 -15.01 2.02 0.82
CA PHE A 348 -15.96 2.95 1.43
C PHE A 348 -16.78 3.73 0.40
N LYS A 349 -16.28 3.82 -0.84
CA LYS A 349 -16.96 4.46 -1.96
C LYS A 349 -16.73 3.64 -3.24
N PRO A 350 -17.54 2.59 -3.50
CA PRO A 350 -17.32 1.67 -4.62
C PRO A 350 -17.42 2.30 -6.01
N ASN A 351 -18.01 3.49 -6.12
CA ASN A 351 -18.27 4.19 -7.38
C ASN A 351 -17.22 5.26 -7.74
N ILE A 352 -15.98 5.14 -7.23
CA ILE A 352 -14.86 5.93 -7.72
C ILE A 352 -14.47 5.41 -9.11
N LYS A 353 -14.46 6.28 -10.11
CA LYS A 353 -14.06 5.97 -11.49
C LYS A 353 -12.62 6.41 -11.72
N LEU A 354 -11.74 5.46 -12.02
CA LEU A 354 -10.33 5.73 -12.33
C LEU A 354 -10.15 5.83 -13.85
N ASN A 355 -9.74 7.02 -14.30
CA ASN A 355 -9.48 7.32 -15.72
C ASN A 355 -7.99 7.63 -15.91
N TYR A 356 -7.47 7.33 -17.10
CA TYR A 356 -6.07 7.55 -17.44
C TYR A 356 -5.96 8.26 -18.79
N VAL A 357 -5.33 9.44 -18.79
CA VAL A 357 -5.10 10.25 -19.98
C VAL A 357 -3.59 10.30 -20.25
N TYR A 358 -3.18 9.63 -21.31
CA TYR A 358 -1.81 9.65 -21.80
C TYR A 358 -1.65 10.77 -22.81
N TYR A 359 -0.62 11.58 -22.63
CA TYR A 359 -0.30 12.68 -23.52
C TYR A 359 1.21 12.88 -23.58
N TYR A 360 1.67 13.72 -24.49
CA TYR A 360 3.01 14.27 -24.42
C TYR A 360 2.96 15.79 -24.55
N ASP A 361 3.74 16.47 -23.72
CA ASP A 361 3.93 17.92 -23.78
C ASP A 361 5.31 18.27 -23.19
N SER A 362 5.64 19.55 -23.10
CA SER A 362 6.85 20.04 -22.47
C SER A 362 7.02 19.48 -21.06
N THR A 363 8.25 19.12 -20.71
CA THR A 363 8.67 18.73 -19.36
C THR A 363 9.59 19.79 -18.78
N PHE A 364 9.69 19.82 -17.45
CA PHE A 364 10.65 20.64 -16.68
C PHE A 364 11.97 19.89 -16.44
N ASN A 365 12.12 18.69 -16.99
CA ASN A 365 13.37 17.94 -16.98
C ASN A 365 14.26 18.34 -18.17
N ASP A 366 15.16 19.29 -17.95
CA ASP A 366 16.12 19.79 -18.95
C ASP A 366 16.93 18.69 -19.64
N TYR A 367 17.18 17.57 -18.97
CA TYR A 367 17.92 16.45 -19.55
C TYR A 367 17.26 15.93 -20.83
N VAL A 368 15.91 15.92 -20.89
CA VAL A 368 15.16 15.44 -22.05
C VAL A 368 15.50 16.26 -23.28
N TYR A 369 15.57 17.59 -23.19
CA TYR A 369 15.94 18.42 -24.34
C TYR A 369 17.44 18.35 -24.63
N LYS A 370 18.29 18.33 -23.60
CA LYS A 370 19.75 18.23 -23.76
C LYS A 370 20.18 16.92 -24.45
N ALA A 371 19.51 15.81 -24.16
CA ALA A 371 19.77 14.50 -24.75
C ALA A 371 19.18 14.34 -26.16
N ASN A 372 18.31 15.26 -26.59
CA ASN A 372 17.57 15.18 -27.86
C ASN A 372 17.67 16.48 -28.66
N LYS A 373 18.86 17.11 -28.66
CA LYS A 373 19.13 18.35 -29.41
C LYS A 373 18.76 18.18 -30.89
N GLY A 374 18.06 19.17 -31.44
CA GLY A 374 17.66 19.20 -32.85
C GLY A 374 16.36 18.45 -33.16
N LEU A 375 15.77 17.72 -32.21
CA LEU A 375 14.45 17.10 -32.40
C LEU A 375 13.33 18.05 -31.98
N THR A 376 12.23 18.03 -32.73
CA THR A 376 10.97 18.65 -32.30
C THR A 376 10.35 17.84 -31.16
N LEU A 377 9.40 18.43 -30.43
CA LEU A 377 8.70 17.74 -29.34
C LEU A 377 8.04 16.42 -29.81
N ASP A 378 7.47 16.42 -31.01
CA ASP A 378 6.91 15.21 -31.65
C ASP A 378 7.99 14.16 -31.93
N GLY A 379 9.16 14.58 -32.43
CA GLY A 379 10.29 13.67 -32.66
C GLY A 379 10.85 13.08 -31.36
N ILE A 380 10.88 13.84 -30.27
CA ILE A 380 11.25 13.33 -28.94
C ILE A 380 10.20 12.30 -28.49
N ALA A 381 8.91 12.61 -28.61
CA ALA A 381 7.83 11.70 -28.24
C ALA A 381 7.89 10.40 -29.02
N GLU A 382 8.14 10.44 -30.34
CA GLU A 382 8.29 9.24 -31.16
C GLU A 382 9.47 8.38 -30.69
N LYS A 383 10.62 9.00 -30.37
CA LYS A 383 11.80 8.29 -29.84
C LYS A 383 11.50 7.60 -28.51
N TYR A 384 10.85 8.30 -27.57
CA TYR A 384 10.49 7.73 -26.26
C TYR A 384 9.44 6.63 -26.39
N SER A 385 8.42 6.82 -27.23
CA SER A 385 7.38 5.83 -27.53
C SER A 385 7.99 4.53 -28.05
N LYS A 386 8.93 4.62 -29.00
CA LYS A 386 9.70 3.46 -29.51
C LYS A 386 10.52 2.80 -28.41
N SER A 387 11.21 3.59 -27.59
CA SER A 387 12.03 3.07 -26.48
C SER A 387 11.20 2.30 -25.45
N TYR A 388 9.98 2.77 -25.15
CA TYR A 388 9.05 2.11 -24.23
C TYR A 388 8.18 1.03 -24.90
N LYS A 389 8.35 0.79 -26.22
CA LYS A 389 7.55 -0.17 -27.01
C LYS A 389 6.04 0.06 -26.91
N ILE A 390 5.64 1.32 -26.80
CA ILE A 390 4.23 1.74 -26.77
C ILE A 390 3.92 2.51 -28.05
N GLY A 391 2.70 2.36 -28.57
CA GLY A 391 2.24 3.11 -29.74
C GLY A 391 1.96 4.57 -29.40
N LEU A 392 2.45 5.50 -30.25
CA LEU A 392 2.26 6.94 -30.07
C LEU A 392 0.79 7.36 -30.26
N ASP A 393 -0.01 6.54 -30.96
CA ASP A 393 -1.45 6.68 -31.15
C ASP A 393 -2.25 6.71 -29.84
N ARG A 394 -1.68 6.17 -28.76
CA ARG A 394 -2.28 6.18 -27.41
C ARG A 394 -2.13 7.53 -26.70
N PHE A 395 -1.30 8.43 -27.22
CA PHE A 395 -0.97 9.70 -26.57
C PHE A 395 -1.62 10.87 -27.28
N LYS A 396 -2.33 11.70 -26.53
CA LYS A 396 -2.83 12.99 -27.02
C LYS A 396 -1.66 13.92 -27.33
N LYS A 397 -1.77 14.66 -28.43
CA LYS A 397 -0.79 15.67 -28.83
C LYS A 397 -0.89 16.92 -27.94
N PRO A 398 0.17 17.76 -27.86
CA PRO A 398 0.17 18.99 -27.06
C PRO A 398 -1.03 19.91 -27.33
N ALA A 399 -1.41 20.09 -28.60
CA ALA A 399 -2.54 20.93 -28.97
C ALA A 399 -3.91 20.38 -28.51
N GLU A 400 -4.03 19.06 -28.37
CA GLU A 400 -5.26 18.40 -27.93
C GLU A 400 -5.41 18.47 -26.41
N ILE A 401 -4.36 18.16 -25.67
CA ILE A 401 -4.40 18.18 -24.21
C ILE A 401 -4.56 19.60 -23.66
N ARG A 402 -3.90 20.60 -24.27
CA ARG A 402 -4.01 22.01 -23.84
C ARG A 402 -5.42 22.60 -24.03
N LYS A 403 -6.25 22.02 -24.92
CA LYS A 403 -7.67 22.37 -25.06
C LYS A 403 -8.52 21.77 -23.94
N GLU A 404 -8.12 20.63 -23.39
CA GLU A 404 -8.83 19.94 -22.32
C GLU A 404 -8.47 20.51 -20.94
N ILE A 405 -7.17 20.72 -20.68
CA ILE A 405 -6.67 21.16 -19.37
C ILE A 405 -5.28 21.80 -19.48
N ASN A 406 -5.04 22.86 -18.68
CA ASN A 406 -3.71 23.45 -18.53
C ASN A 406 -2.94 22.76 -17.40
N LEU A 407 -2.01 21.87 -17.75
CA LEU A 407 -1.19 21.11 -16.80
C LEU A 407 0.19 21.74 -16.55
N TYR A 408 0.51 22.85 -17.21
CA TYR A 408 1.80 23.52 -17.06
C TYR A 408 2.07 24.00 -15.62
N PRO A 409 1.10 24.57 -14.87
CA PRO A 409 1.29 24.90 -13.45
C PRO A 409 1.58 23.68 -12.57
N GLU A 410 1.09 22.51 -12.96
CA GLU A 410 1.37 21.22 -12.33
C GLU A 410 2.65 20.58 -12.90
N LYS A 411 3.53 21.38 -13.50
CA LYS A 411 4.80 20.98 -14.14
C LYS A 411 4.68 19.91 -15.23
N ASN A 412 3.50 19.74 -15.83
CA ASN A 412 3.21 18.66 -16.78
C ASN A 412 3.69 17.27 -16.31
N ARG A 413 3.72 17.04 -14.99
CA ARG A 413 4.09 15.75 -14.38
C ARG A 413 2.86 14.87 -14.18
N LEU A 414 3.07 13.67 -13.68
CA LEU A 414 1.98 12.80 -13.26
C LEU A 414 1.19 13.43 -12.10
N VAL A 415 -0.08 13.74 -12.36
CA VAL A 415 -1.01 14.33 -11.41
C VAL A 415 -2.40 13.72 -11.59
N MET A 416 -3.18 13.64 -10.51
CA MET A 416 -4.57 13.18 -10.55
C MET A 416 -5.51 14.38 -10.41
N LEU A 417 -6.50 14.48 -11.28
CA LEU A 417 -7.60 15.43 -11.15
C LEU A 417 -8.80 14.71 -10.55
N LEU A 418 -9.23 15.14 -9.36
CA LEU A 418 -10.47 14.70 -8.75
C LEU A 418 -11.60 15.62 -9.22
N ASN A 419 -12.66 15.04 -9.76
CA ASN A 419 -13.85 15.75 -10.23
C ASN A 419 -15.09 15.17 -9.53
N PHE A 420 -15.84 16.05 -8.86
CA PHE A 420 -17.07 15.72 -8.18
C PHE A 420 -18.10 16.84 -8.36
N LYS A 421 -19.22 16.55 -9.03
CA LYS A 421 -20.30 17.52 -9.31
C LYS A 421 -19.78 18.84 -9.92
N GLY A 422 -18.80 18.75 -10.83
CA GLY A 422 -18.19 19.91 -11.49
C GLY A 422 -17.12 20.63 -10.66
N LYS A 423 -17.01 20.35 -9.35
CA LYS A 423 -15.88 20.83 -8.53
C LYS A 423 -14.65 19.97 -8.83
N LYS A 424 -13.53 20.64 -9.10
CA LYS A 424 -12.28 20.02 -9.51
C LYS A 424 -11.16 20.40 -8.55
N THR A 425 -10.29 19.44 -8.24
CA THR A 425 -9.05 19.69 -7.50
C THR A 425 -7.96 18.71 -7.92
N PHE A 426 -6.71 19.14 -7.88
CA PHE A 426 -5.58 18.24 -8.09
C PHE A 426 -5.24 17.47 -6.81
N LEU A 427 -4.87 16.21 -7.00
CA LEU A 427 -4.21 15.34 -6.04
C LEU A 427 -2.83 15.01 -6.63
N ARG A 428 -1.78 15.44 -5.93
CA ARG A 428 -0.42 15.50 -6.47
C ARG A 428 0.42 14.28 -6.12
N THR A 429 1.54 14.16 -6.81
CA THR A 429 2.62 13.18 -6.56
C THR A 429 3.86 13.92 -6.07
N PHE A 430 4.75 13.19 -5.38
CA PHE A 430 5.83 13.81 -4.61
C PHE A 430 7.20 13.20 -4.94
N ASP A 431 8.26 14.00 -4.74
CA ASP A 431 9.64 13.58 -5.01
C ASP A 431 10.34 13.08 -3.74
N ASP A 432 9.62 12.33 -2.91
CA ASP A 432 10.12 11.65 -1.71
C ASP A 432 10.15 10.12 -1.90
N MET A 433 10.54 9.38 -0.86
CA MET A 433 10.59 7.90 -0.90
C MET A 433 9.22 7.26 -1.19
N GLN A 434 8.12 8.00 -1.03
CA GLN A 434 6.76 7.54 -1.25
C GLN A 434 6.10 8.36 -2.37
N PHE A 435 6.51 8.18 -3.61
CA PHE A 435 6.00 8.94 -4.76
C PHE A 435 4.47 9.26 -4.79
N TRP A 436 3.63 8.31 -4.35
CA TRP A 436 2.16 8.46 -4.30
C TRP A 436 1.66 9.20 -3.04
N PRO A 437 0.52 9.91 -3.14
CA PRO A 437 -0.10 10.54 -1.98
C PRO A 437 -0.51 9.51 -0.93
N SER A 438 -0.33 9.88 0.33
CA SER A 438 -0.80 9.09 1.48
C SER A 438 -2.27 9.38 1.75
N GLU A 439 -2.84 8.74 2.77
CA GLU A 439 -4.20 9.04 3.22
C GLU A 439 -4.41 10.53 3.54
N THR A 440 -3.41 11.20 4.10
CA THR A 440 -3.50 12.61 4.47
C THR A 440 -3.77 13.49 3.25
N GLU A 441 -2.96 13.36 2.19
CA GLU A 441 -3.10 14.17 0.98
C GLU A 441 -4.37 13.83 0.19
N VAL A 442 -4.76 12.54 0.15
CA VAL A 442 -6.03 12.13 -0.46
C VAL A 442 -7.20 12.76 0.28
N THR A 443 -7.19 12.72 1.62
CA THR A 443 -8.26 13.29 2.45
C THR A 443 -8.34 14.80 2.29
N ALA A 444 -7.19 15.49 2.25
CA ALA A 444 -7.13 16.91 1.98
C ALA A 444 -7.76 17.27 0.62
N ALA A 445 -7.43 16.52 -0.44
CA ALA A 445 -8.02 16.71 -1.76
C ALA A 445 -9.52 16.43 -1.77
N LEU A 446 -9.98 15.38 -1.08
CA LEU A 446 -11.40 15.07 -0.96
C LEU A 446 -12.17 16.16 -0.21
N ARG A 447 -11.59 16.75 0.85
CA ARG A 447 -12.20 17.86 1.59
C ARG A 447 -12.36 19.12 0.73
N ARG A 448 -11.40 19.41 -0.16
CA ARG A 448 -11.50 20.55 -1.12
C ARG A 448 -12.77 20.49 -1.98
N LEU A 449 -13.33 19.30 -2.22
CA LEU A 449 -14.54 19.14 -3.04
C LEU A 449 -15.82 19.44 -2.26
N THR A 450 -15.80 19.33 -0.93
CA THR A 450 -17.01 19.43 -0.09
C THR A 450 -17.07 20.73 0.69
N VAL A 451 -15.94 21.21 1.21
CA VAL A 451 -15.85 22.38 2.09
C VAL A 451 -14.77 23.35 1.61
N PRO A 452 -14.92 24.67 1.85
CA PRO A 452 -13.83 25.61 1.66
C PRO A 452 -12.69 25.27 2.62
N LEU A 453 -11.46 25.32 2.14
CA LEU A 453 -10.29 25.06 2.97
C LEU A 453 -9.93 26.27 3.83
N PRO A 454 -9.31 26.05 5.00
CA PRO A 454 -8.67 27.12 5.76
C PRO A 454 -7.59 27.82 4.92
N VAL A 455 -7.63 29.14 4.91
CA VAL A 455 -6.65 30.00 4.22
C VAL A 455 -5.63 30.49 5.24
N ILE A 456 -4.35 30.32 4.94
CA ILE A 456 -3.22 30.86 5.71
C ILE A 456 -2.58 31.99 4.92
N ALA A 457 -2.50 33.18 5.51
CA ALA A 457 -1.88 34.34 4.88
C ALA A 457 -0.48 34.54 5.41
N PHE A 458 0.48 34.74 4.52
CA PHE A 458 1.84 35.13 4.87
C PHE A 458 2.01 36.61 4.57
N LEU A 459 2.38 37.40 5.58
CA LEU A 459 2.65 38.81 5.43
C LEU A 459 3.86 39.03 4.49
N GLN A 460 3.71 39.95 3.53
CA GLN A 460 4.72 40.29 2.53
C GLN A 460 4.64 41.79 2.16
N GLY A 461 5.78 42.45 1.97
CA GLY A 461 5.85 43.84 1.47
C GLY A 461 7.06 44.64 1.95
N GLU A 462 7.67 44.25 3.08
CA GLU A 462 8.79 44.89 3.78
C GLU A 462 9.99 43.93 3.87
N GLU A 463 10.57 43.56 2.72
CA GLU A 463 11.66 42.58 2.59
C GLU A 463 11.36 41.18 3.19
N GLU A 464 10.11 40.85 3.53
CA GLU A 464 9.79 39.53 4.06
C GLU A 464 9.86 38.43 3.00
N ARG A 465 9.94 37.21 3.50
CA ARG A 465 10.16 36.00 2.71
C ARG A 465 8.91 35.68 1.90
N ARG A 466 9.10 35.58 0.58
CA ARG A 466 8.04 35.24 -0.36
C ARG A 466 7.67 33.75 -0.33
N ILE A 467 6.38 33.46 -0.53
CA ILE A 467 5.85 32.08 -0.62
C ILE A 467 5.86 31.51 -2.03
N ASP A 468 6.17 32.30 -3.05
CA ASP A 468 6.11 31.91 -4.47
C ASP A 468 7.50 31.82 -5.12
N ARG A 469 8.58 32.12 -4.38
CA ARG A 469 9.97 32.06 -4.85
C ARG A 469 10.74 30.92 -4.20
N MET A 470 11.63 30.29 -4.96
CA MET A 470 12.58 29.30 -4.45
C MET A 470 13.84 29.96 -3.91
N GLY A 471 14.51 29.30 -2.97
CA GLY A 471 15.78 29.73 -2.38
C GLY A 471 15.74 29.65 -0.86
N ASP A 472 16.91 29.62 -0.23
CA ASP A 472 17.07 29.39 1.22
C ASP A 472 16.32 30.40 2.09
N ARG A 473 16.05 31.58 1.53
CA ARG A 473 15.35 32.70 2.20
C ARG A 473 13.85 32.73 1.92
N HIS A 474 13.29 31.80 1.16
CA HIS A 474 11.90 31.88 0.73
C HIS A 474 11.10 30.64 1.18
N TYR A 475 9.79 30.81 1.34
CA TYR A 475 8.93 29.79 1.95
C TYR A 475 8.20 28.89 0.95
N LYS A 476 8.52 28.98 -0.34
CA LYS A 476 7.81 28.20 -1.36
C LYS A 476 7.83 26.69 -1.08
N LEU A 477 8.98 26.14 -0.70
CA LEU A 477 9.13 24.72 -0.35
C LEU A 477 8.14 24.26 0.72
N ALA A 478 7.91 25.07 1.74
CA ALA A 478 7.02 24.74 2.86
C ALA A 478 5.55 25.09 2.60
N THR A 479 5.26 25.90 1.58
CA THR A 479 3.92 26.48 1.37
C THR A 479 3.27 25.99 0.10
N SER A 480 3.86 26.29 -1.06
CA SER A 480 3.22 26.20 -2.38
C SER A 480 3.96 25.31 -3.38
N GLU A 481 5.04 24.63 -2.98
CA GLU A 481 5.76 23.74 -3.88
C GLU A 481 4.99 22.43 -4.10
N ILE A 482 4.59 22.19 -5.34
CA ILE A 482 3.60 21.17 -5.70
C ILE A 482 4.09 19.73 -5.50
N ASN A 483 5.39 19.49 -5.63
CA ASN A 483 6.03 18.18 -5.53
C ASN A 483 6.62 17.89 -4.15
N VAL A 484 6.42 18.79 -3.18
CA VAL A 484 6.81 18.60 -1.77
C VAL A 484 5.58 18.22 -0.96
N ARG A 485 5.55 17.00 -0.42
CA ARG A 485 4.39 16.51 0.34
C ARG A 485 4.01 17.43 1.50
N ALA A 486 5.00 17.84 2.28
CA ALA A 486 4.80 18.66 3.47
C ALA A 486 4.36 20.10 3.17
N ALA A 487 4.35 20.54 1.90
CA ALA A 487 3.90 21.87 1.55
C ALA A 487 2.41 22.05 1.92
N LEU A 488 2.07 23.19 2.52
CA LEU A 488 0.72 23.49 3.02
C LEU A 488 -0.39 23.27 1.98
N ILE A 489 -0.16 23.60 0.71
CA ILE A 489 -1.13 23.37 -0.37
C ILE A 489 -1.49 21.89 -0.55
N ASN A 490 -0.61 20.97 -0.19
CA ASN A 490 -0.81 19.52 -0.27
C ASN A 490 -1.39 18.95 1.03
N GLN A 491 -1.34 19.71 2.12
CA GLN A 491 -1.81 19.34 3.46
C GLN A 491 -3.21 19.89 3.80
N GLY A 492 -3.94 20.40 2.80
CA GLY A 492 -5.33 20.85 2.99
C GLY A 492 -5.48 22.31 3.44
N PHE A 493 -4.49 23.14 3.17
CA PHE A 493 -4.58 24.59 3.31
C PHE A 493 -4.50 25.27 1.96
N ASP A 494 -5.11 26.45 1.84
CA ASP A 494 -4.75 27.40 0.80
C ASP A 494 -3.83 28.47 1.38
N VAL A 495 -2.84 28.90 0.62
CA VAL A 495 -1.82 29.84 1.10
C VAL A 495 -1.79 31.06 0.19
N VAL A 496 -1.83 32.24 0.80
CA VAL A 496 -1.80 33.52 0.09
C VAL A 496 -0.72 34.43 0.66
N GLY A 497 -0.09 35.23 -0.19
CA GLY A 497 0.72 36.37 0.25
C GLY A 497 -0.20 37.56 0.47
N LEU A 498 -0.05 38.27 1.59
CA LEU A 498 -0.87 39.41 1.96
C LEU A 498 0.02 40.64 2.15
N SER A 499 -0.31 41.75 1.48
CA SER A 499 0.45 43.00 1.58
C SER A 499 -0.38 44.12 2.20
N LEU A 500 -0.13 44.40 3.48
CA LEU A 500 -0.92 45.35 4.27
C LEU A 500 -0.59 46.83 4.01
N GLN A 501 0.36 47.12 3.12
CA GLN A 501 0.76 48.48 2.72
C GLN A 501 -0.26 49.19 1.81
N LYS A 502 -1.24 48.47 1.25
CA LYS A 502 -2.33 49.04 0.44
C LYS A 502 -3.64 49.10 1.24
N ASP A 503 -4.75 49.49 0.62
CA ASP A 503 -6.13 49.38 1.14
C ASP A 503 -6.59 47.92 1.42
N GLU A 504 -5.66 46.95 1.41
CA GLU A 504 -5.92 45.56 1.77
C GLU A 504 -6.05 45.41 3.30
N GLU A 505 -7.19 44.88 3.74
CA GLU A 505 -7.47 44.49 5.12
C GLU A 505 -7.20 42.98 5.31
N ILE A 506 -6.95 42.56 6.56
CA ILE A 506 -6.80 41.14 6.88
C ILE A 506 -8.19 40.48 6.81
N PRO A 507 -8.40 39.45 5.96
CA PRO A 507 -9.71 38.83 5.82
C PRO A 507 -10.18 38.18 7.12
N LYS A 508 -11.44 38.44 7.53
CA LYS A 508 -12.02 37.83 8.75
C LYS A 508 -12.17 36.30 8.65
N SER A 509 -12.23 35.76 7.45
CA SER A 509 -12.30 34.31 7.19
C SER A 509 -10.93 33.62 7.24
N LEU A 510 -9.86 34.34 7.57
CA LEU A 510 -8.51 33.80 7.60
C LEU A 510 -8.35 32.79 8.74
N ALA A 511 -7.75 31.64 8.45
CA ALA A 511 -7.51 30.63 9.47
C ALA A 511 -6.35 31.02 10.39
N ALA A 512 -5.29 31.59 9.81
CA ALA A 512 -4.17 32.17 10.55
C ALA A 512 -3.38 33.18 9.70
N LEU A 513 -2.85 34.20 10.36
CA LEU A 513 -1.85 35.13 9.81
C LEU A 513 -0.45 34.65 10.22
N VAL A 514 0.46 34.59 9.26
CA VAL A 514 1.86 34.22 9.47
C VAL A 514 2.74 35.44 9.19
N ILE A 515 3.49 35.86 10.21
CA ILE A 515 4.53 36.89 10.09
C ILE A 515 5.85 36.19 10.36
N ALA A 516 6.60 35.93 9.30
CA ALA A 516 7.78 35.07 9.36
C ALA A 516 9.04 35.83 8.91
N ASP A 517 9.90 36.07 9.89
CA ASP A 517 11.17 36.79 9.79
C ASP A 517 11.04 38.20 9.16
N PRO A 518 10.24 39.11 9.77
CA PRO A 518 10.12 40.47 9.26
C PRO A 518 11.45 41.22 9.42
N ARG A 519 11.82 41.99 8.40
CA ARG A 519 13.16 42.62 8.32
C ARG A 519 13.17 44.10 8.58
N ALA A 520 12.09 44.80 8.25
CA ALA A 520 11.91 46.20 8.57
C ALA A 520 10.84 46.38 9.64
N ASN A 521 10.90 47.51 10.34
CA ASN A 521 9.84 47.88 11.27
C ASN A 521 8.54 48.12 10.50
N PHE A 522 7.42 47.65 11.06
CA PHE A 522 6.10 47.87 10.45
C PHE A 522 5.72 49.34 10.50
N ALA A 523 5.19 49.87 9.39
CA ALA A 523 4.54 51.17 9.38
C ALA A 523 3.38 51.20 10.40
N PRO A 524 3.09 52.35 11.04
CA PRO A 524 2.04 52.46 12.06
C PRO A 524 0.67 51.94 11.61
N GLU A 525 0.32 52.14 10.33
CA GLU A 525 -0.93 51.64 9.74
C GLU A 525 -0.97 50.09 9.67
N VAL A 526 0.12 49.47 9.23
CA VAL A 526 0.24 48.00 9.18
C VAL A 526 0.16 47.40 10.57
N LEU A 527 0.86 48.01 11.54
CA LEU A 527 0.81 47.58 12.93
C LEU A 527 -0.60 47.72 13.52
N ALA A 528 -1.34 48.78 13.19
CA ALA A 528 -2.73 48.95 13.59
C ALA A 528 -3.65 47.85 13.03
N LYS A 529 -3.47 47.47 11.75
CA LYS A 529 -4.21 46.36 11.12
C LYS A 529 -3.92 45.02 11.81
N ILE A 530 -2.64 44.71 12.07
CA ILE A 530 -2.24 43.50 12.80
C ILE A 530 -2.83 43.50 14.21
N ASN A 531 -2.72 44.63 14.92
CA ASN A 531 -3.26 44.78 16.26
C ASN A 531 -4.77 44.58 16.32
N ARG A 532 -5.52 45.08 15.33
CA ARG A 532 -6.96 44.85 15.22
C ARG A 532 -7.28 43.37 15.03
N TYR A 533 -6.55 42.68 14.15
CA TYR A 533 -6.71 41.23 13.94
C TYR A 533 -6.47 40.42 15.22
N ILE A 534 -5.48 40.82 16.03
CA ILE A 534 -5.22 40.23 17.35
C ILE A 534 -6.38 40.50 18.32
N ASP A 535 -6.89 41.74 18.38
CA ASP A 535 -8.02 42.11 19.26
C ASP A 535 -9.32 41.36 18.89
N GLU A 536 -9.52 41.08 17.61
CA GLU A 536 -10.65 40.29 17.11
C GLU A 536 -10.48 38.78 17.40
N GLY A 537 -9.38 38.35 18.02
CA GLY A 537 -9.13 36.95 18.39
C GLY A 537 -8.56 36.09 17.25
N GLY A 538 -7.96 36.71 16.24
CA GLY A 538 -7.35 36.02 15.11
C GLY A 538 -6.15 35.15 15.51
N ASN A 539 -5.98 34.00 14.84
CA ASN A 539 -4.83 33.12 15.07
C ASN A 539 -3.58 33.68 14.39
N LEU A 540 -2.46 33.72 15.11
CA LEU A 540 -1.21 34.32 14.66
C LEU A 540 -0.04 33.34 14.84
N LEU A 541 0.80 33.22 13.81
CA LEU A 541 2.12 32.58 13.90
C LEU A 541 3.19 33.63 13.66
N LEU A 542 4.05 33.83 14.66
CA LEU A 542 5.20 34.72 14.59
C LEU A 542 6.48 33.89 14.56
N ALA A 543 7.33 34.14 13.57
CA ALA A 543 8.69 33.61 13.54
C ALA A 543 9.67 34.77 13.38
N GLY A 544 10.79 34.74 14.11
CA GLY A 544 11.83 35.75 14.03
C GLY A 544 13.20 35.13 14.20
N GLU A 545 14.15 35.56 13.38
CA GLU A 545 15.57 35.23 13.58
C GLU A 545 16.17 36.00 14.77
N PRO A 546 17.34 35.59 15.28
CA PRO A 546 18.08 36.39 16.26
C PRO A 546 18.27 37.85 15.78
N GLY A 547 18.05 38.82 16.68
CA GLY A 547 18.18 40.25 16.37
C GLY A 547 16.91 40.94 15.89
N LYS A 548 15.75 40.26 15.86
CA LYS A 548 14.46 40.82 15.42
C LYS A 548 13.60 41.43 16.55
N GLN A 549 14.18 41.69 17.72
CA GLN A 549 13.46 42.21 18.88
C GLN A 549 12.75 43.54 18.58
N SER A 550 13.42 44.48 17.91
CA SER A 550 12.85 45.80 17.58
C SER A 550 11.63 45.71 16.66
N VAL A 551 11.58 44.68 15.81
CA VAL A 551 10.52 44.49 14.82
C VAL A 551 9.32 43.73 15.40
N LEU A 552 9.57 42.68 16.18
CA LEU A 552 8.53 41.78 16.67
C LEU A 552 7.97 42.17 18.05
N ASN A 553 8.75 42.80 18.93
CA ASN A 553 8.28 43.21 20.26
C ASN A 553 7.08 44.17 20.25
N PRO A 554 6.93 45.09 19.27
CA PRO A 554 5.71 45.90 19.16
C PRO A 554 4.43 45.08 19.01
N ILE A 555 4.49 43.90 18.38
CA ILE A 555 3.36 42.97 18.26
C ILE A 555 3.27 42.08 19.50
N LEU A 556 4.39 41.48 19.91
CA LEU A 556 4.46 40.54 21.02
C LEU A 556 4.07 41.15 22.36
N GLY A 557 4.42 42.42 22.61
CA GLY A 557 4.10 43.11 23.85
C GLY A 557 2.60 43.16 24.14
N LYS A 558 1.78 43.18 23.08
CA LYS A 558 0.31 43.10 23.19
C LYS A 558 -0.18 41.74 23.69
N LEU A 559 0.57 40.68 23.39
CA LEU A 559 0.32 39.31 23.85
C LEU A 559 0.95 39.03 25.22
N GLY A 560 1.56 40.04 25.85
CA GLY A 560 2.24 39.89 27.15
C GLY A 560 3.57 39.13 27.08
N VAL A 561 4.14 38.99 25.88
CA VAL A 561 5.43 38.32 25.65
C VAL A 561 6.41 39.25 24.94
N GLN A 562 7.71 38.97 25.01
CA GLN A 562 8.73 39.74 24.30
C GLN A 562 9.92 38.85 23.94
N LEU A 563 10.58 39.15 22.82
CA LEU A 563 11.90 38.62 22.51
C LEU A 563 12.95 39.44 23.28
N THR A 564 13.86 38.74 23.96
CA THR A 564 15.00 39.34 24.67
C THR A 564 16.29 39.08 23.90
N ASN A 565 17.37 39.73 24.31
CA ASN A 565 18.71 39.36 23.85
C ASN A 565 19.17 38.08 24.56
N GLY A 566 20.02 37.31 23.89
CA GLY A 566 20.58 36.05 24.42
C GLY A 566 20.06 34.81 23.70
N ILE A 567 20.61 33.66 24.09
CA ILE A 567 20.23 32.34 23.57
C ILE A 567 19.74 31.53 24.77
N VAL A 568 18.56 30.93 24.65
CA VAL A 568 18.10 29.97 25.65
C VAL A 568 18.94 28.71 25.49
N VAL A 569 19.57 28.28 26.58
CA VAL A 569 20.31 27.02 26.63
C VAL A 569 19.67 26.05 27.61
N GLN A 570 19.63 24.78 27.22
CA GLN A 570 19.14 23.68 28.03
C GLN A 570 20.21 22.59 28.08
N GLY A 571 20.76 22.33 29.27
CA GLY A 571 21.65 21.20 29.48
C GLY A 571 20.90 19.87 29.30
N ASP A 572 21.31 19.08 28.32
CA ASP A 572 20.82 17.74 28.04
C ASP A 572 22.04 16.84 27.72
N THR A 573 21.98 15.55 28.06
CA THR A 573 23.08 14.62 27.78
C THR A 573 23.11 14.18 26.33
N ASP A 574 21.97 14.27 25.64
CA ASP A 574 21.76 13.68 24.33
C ASP A 574 21.68 14.74 23.21
N TYR A 575 21.58 16.03 23.58
CA TYR A 575 21.33 17.14 22.65
C TYR A 575 22.25 18.32 22.94
N ALA A 576 22.52 19.13 21.90
CA ALA A 576 23.34 20.32 22.04
C ALA A 576 22.67 21.34 22.99
N PRO A 577 23.44 22.13 23.77
CA PRO A 577 22.86 23.05 24.74
C PRO A 577 21.89 24.09 24.15
N ASP A 578 22.01 24.42 22.87
CA ASP A 578 21.13 25.33 22.13
C ASP A 578 19.86 24.64 21.56
N GLU A 579 19.74 23.32 21.68
CA GLU A 579 18.57 22.55 21.23
C GLU A 579 17.52 22.43 22.35
N VAL A 580 16.84 23.55 22.57
CA VAL A 580 15.85 23.71 23.64
C VAL A 580 14.53 23.00 23.32
N LYS A 581 14.08 22.12 24.20
CA LYS A 581 12.83 21.35 24.00
C LYS A 581 11.62 22.13 24.50
N SER A 582 10.63 22.31 23.63
CA SER A 582 9.39 23.01 23.99
C SER A 582 8.60 22.27 25.08
N LEU A 583 8.02 23.03 26.01
CA LEU A 583 7.08 22.48 26.99
C LEU A 583 5.79 22.06 26.28
N VAL A 584 5.49 20.76 26.31
CA VAL A 584 4.22 20.24 25.81
C VAL A 584 3.24 20.17 26.98
N THR A 585 2.05 20.73 26.80
CA THR A 585 0.97 20.66 27.80
C THR A 585 0.20 19.35 27.68
N SER A 586 -0.54 18.97 28.73
CA SER A 586 -1.45 17.81 28.68
C SER A 586 -2.43 17.89 27.51
N LEU A 587 -2.95 19.09 27.21
CA LEU A 587 -3.80 19.34 26.04
C LEU A 587 -3.09 19.01 24.72
N GLY A 588 -1.79 19.32 24.61
CA GLY A 588 -0.96 18.97 23.45
C GLY A 588 -1.00 17.48 23.11
N THR A 589 -1.16 16.62 24.11
CA THR A 589 -1.19 15.16 23.91
C THR A 589 -2.46 14.66 23.21
N GLU A 590 -3.53 15.47 23.18
CA GLU A 590 -4.76 15.16 22.44
C GLU A 590 -4.59 15.31 20.92
N PHE A 591 -3.59 16.08 20.47
CA PHE A 591 -3.30 16.30 19.04
C PHE A 591 -2.52 15.13 18.39
N GLY A 592 -2.03 14.17 19.18
CA GLY A 592 -1.48 12.93 18.63
C GLY A 592 -0.46 12.22 19.53
N ARG A 593 -0.28 10.90 19.30
CA ARG A 593 0.65 10.05 20.07
C ARG A 593 2.12 10.51 20.00
N SER A 594 2.52 11.13 18.89
CA SER A 594 3.86 11.72 18.72
C SER A 594 4.10 12.85 19.72
N VAL A 595 3.07 13.64 20.03
CA VAL A 595 3.12 14.75 20.98
C VAL A 595 3.11 14.25 22.42
N THR A 596 2.47 13.12 22.70
CA THR A 596 2.52 12.46 24.02
C THR A 596 3.94 12.07 24.44
N ARG A 597 4.80 11.65 23.50
CA ARG A 597 6.21 11.37 23.79
C ARG A 597 6.98 12.62 24.14
N LEU A 598 6.68 13.74 23.48
CA LEU A 598 7.29 15.04 23.77
C LEU A 598 6.90 15.54 25.17
N LEU A 599 5.69 15.27 25.65
CA LEU A 599 5.28 15.58 27.03
C LEU A 599 6.20 14.94 28.08
N ARG A 600 6.64 13.69 27.87
CA ARG A 600 7.56 13.00 28.80
C ARG A 600 8.97 13.58 28.80
N LEU A 601 9.37 14.22 27.70
CA LEU A 601 10.69 14.81 27.51
C LEU A 601 10.70 16.32 27.79
N ALA A 602 9.52 16.93 27.86
CA ALA A 602 9.33 18.34 28.11
C ALA A 602 9.76 18.67 29.55
N LYS A 603 10.88 19.38 29.68
CA LYS A 603 11.31 19.98 30.94
C LYS A 603 10.89 21.45 30.92
N PRO A 604 10.31 21.99 32.01
CA PRO A 604 10.07 23.42 32.10
C PRO A 604 11.40 24.16 32.01
N ILE A 605 11.55 25.04 31.03
CA ILE A 605 12.67 25.98 31.00
C ILE A 605 12.25 27.19 31.82
N SER A 606 12.97 27.44 32.92
CA SER A 606 12.77 28.64 33.74
C SER A 606 13.76 29.71 33.30
N THR A 607 13.26 30.83 32.79
CA THR A 607 14.04 32.02 32.48
C THR A 607 14.17 32.97 33.68
N ARG A 608 13.61 32.63 34.85
CA ARG A 608 13.51 33.54 36.01
C ARG A 608 14.84 34.06 36.56
N ASN A 609 15.98 33.46 36.18
CA ASN A 609 17.32 33.84 36.62
C ASN A 609 18.34 33.92 35.46
N VAL A 610 17.88 34.03 34.20
CA VAL A 610 18.78 34.22 33.06
C VAL A 610 18.95 35.72 32.85
N ALA A 611 20.05 36.26 33.37
CA ALA A 611 20.42 37.68 33.29
C ALA A 611 20.90 38.06 31.88
#